data_AF-M1YMQ9-F1
#
_entry.id   AF-M1YMQ9-F1
#
_cell.length_a   1.000
_cell.length_b   1.000
_cell.length_c   1.000
_cell.angle_alpha   90.00
_cell.angle_beta   90.00
_cell.angle_gamma   90.00
#
_symmetry.space_group_name_H-M   'P 1'
#
loop_
_entity.id
_entity.type
_entity.pdbx_description
1 polymer ?
#
loop_
_entity_poly.entity_id
_entity_poly.type
_entity_poly.pdbx_seq_one_letter_code
_entity_poly.pdbx_strand_id
1 'polypeptide(L)'
;MAYYFLILHFLFILYMVVGFIVGLIVNHRTFRFVHAALLAFVTVLMILKIPCPLTVLEEHFSSRDYEGSFLATWLNRIIYMEWFDAGAVFVADMTFAMLVFTSFIWRPPPPGR
;
A
#
# COMPACT_ATOMS: atom_id res chain seq x y z
N MET A 1 16.33 -14.49 0.52
CA MET A 1 16.13 -13.22 1.28
C MET A 1 15.03 -12.37 0.67
N ALA A 2 14.83 -12.40 -0.65
CA ALA A 2 13.80 -11.62 -1.36
C ALA A 2 12.35 -11.91 -0.91
N TYR A 3 12.09 -13.14 -0.46
CA TYR A 3 10.78 -13.55 0.05
C TYR A 3 10.27 -12.69 1.22
N TYR A 4 11.16 -12.25 2.12
CA TYR A 4 10.77 -11.41 3.26
C TYR A 4 10.33 -10.02 2.81
N PHE A 5 11.02 -9.43 1.83
CA PHE A 5 10.64 -8.13 1.26
C PHE A 5 9.32 -8.22 0.51
N LEU A 6 9.09 -9.32 -0.22
CA LEU A 6 7.82 -9.59 -0.89
C LEU A 6 6.65 -9.67 0.10
N ILE A 7 6.80 -10.41 1.19
CA ILE A 7 5.78 -10.48 2.25
C ILE A 7 5.58 -9.10 2.88
N LEU A 8 6.66 -8.38 3.19
CA LEU A 8 6.58 -7.05 3.77
C LEU A 8 5.81 -6.09 2.85
N HIS A 9 6.06 -6.16 1.54
CA HIS A 9 5.39 -5.34 0.54
C HIS A 9 3.91 -5.70 0.45
N PHE A 10 3.58 -6.99 0.44
CA PHE A 10 2.20 -7.45 0.50
C PHE A 10 1.48 -7.00 1.77
N LEU A 11 2.12 -7.13 2.94
CA LEU A 11 1.55 -6.68 4.22
C LEU A 11 1.34 -5.17 4.25
N PHE A 12 2.22 -4.41 3.61
CA PHE A 12 2.07 -2.97 3.45
C PHE A 12 0.86 -2.61 2.57
N ILE A 13 0.67 -3.30 1.44
CA ILE A 13 -0.53 -3.15 0.60
C ILE A 13 -1.80 -3.54 1.37
N LEU A 14 -1.75 -4.67 2.10
CA LEU A 14 -2.86 -5.11 2.93
C LEU A 14 -3.20 -4.09 4.02
N TYR A 15 -2.18 -3.48 4.63
CA TYR A 15 -2.35 -2.38 5.57
C TYR A 15 -3.01 -1.17 4.90
N MET A 16 -2.69 -0.84 3.64
CA MET A 16 -3.39 0.25 2.94
C MET A 16 -4.86 -0.05 2.72
N VAL A 17 -5.21 -1.27 2.29
CA VAL A 17 -6.62 -1.60 2.01
C VAL A 17 -7.43 -1.79 3.30
N VAL A 18 -6.94 -2.62 4.22
CA VAL A 18 -7.65 -2.97 5.45
C VAL A 18 -7.54 -1.87 6.50
N GLY A 19 -6.42 -1.14 6.52
CA GLY A 19 -6.18 -0.07 7.49
C GLY A 19 -7.20 1.05 7.40
N PHE A 20 -7.76 1.34 6.23
CA PHE A 20 -8.85 2.31 6.14
C PHE A 20 -10.09 1.86 6.92
N ILE A 21 -10.53 0.62 6.72
CA ILE A 21 -11.70 0.04 7.40
C ILE A 21 -11.47 0.01 8.91
N VAL A 22 -10.32 -0.49 9.35
CA VAL A 22 -9.93 -0.52 10.77
C VAL A 22 -9.89 0.89 11.34
N GLY A 23 -9.34 1.84 10.59
CA GLY A 23 -9.25 3.24 10.97
C GLY A 23 -10.62 3.89 11.17
N LEU A 24 -11.61 3.54 10.37
CA LEU A 24 -12.99 4.02 10.53
C LEU A 24 -13.70 3.41 11.74
N ILE A 25 -13.54 2.09 11.95
CA ILE A 25 -14.20 1.35 13.04
C ILE A 25 -13.64 1.79 14.39
N VAL A 26 -12.31 1.74 14.54
CA VAL A 26 -11.63 2.04 15.80
C VAL A 26 -11.58 3.55 16.04
N ASN A 27 -11.55 4.35 14.96
CA ASN A 27 -11.44 5.81 14.99
C ASN A 27 -10.29 6.34 15.87
N HIS A 28 -9.18 5.60 15.94
CA HIS A 28 -8.01 6.00 16.71
C HIS A 28 -7.21 7.08 15.96
N ARG A 29 -7.00 8.24 16.60
CA ARG A 29 -6.39 9.43 15.99
C ARG A 29 -5.05 9.13 15.33
N THR A 30 -4.09 8.62 16.11
CA THR A 30 -2.73 8.37 15.61
C THR A 30 -2.74 7.38 14.47
N PHE A 31 -3.55 6.32 14.57
CA PHE A 31 -3.63 5.30 13.54
C PHE A 31 -4.13 5.87 12.22
N ARG A 32 -5.18 6.72 12.25
CA ARG A 32 -5.72 7.35 11.04
C ARG A 32 -4.75 8.33 10.40
N PHE A 33 -4.03 9.12 11.19
CA PHE A 33 -3.02 10.03 10.63
C PHE A 33 -1.83 9.28 10.05
N VAL A 34 -1.32 8.23 10.73
CA VAL A 34 -0.23 7.39 10.19
C VAL A 34 -0.67 6.72 8.89
N HIS A 35 -1.87 6.14 8.87
CA HIS A 35 -2.44 5.52 7.68
C HIS A 35 -2.55 6.51 6.51
N ALA A 36 -3.16 7.68 6.75
CA ALA A 36 -3.32 8.72 5.73
C ALA A 36 -1.97 9.28 5.25
N ALA A 37 -0.99 9.44 6.14
CA ALA A 37 0.34 9.93 5.78
C ALA A 37 1.12 8.92 4.91
N LEU A 38 1.03 7.63 5.24
CA LEU A 38 1.66 6.58 4.42
C LEU A 38 0.98 6.46 3.05
N LEU A 39 -0.35 6.55 2.99
CA LEU A 39 -1.08 6.59 1.72
C LEU A 39 -0.67 7.81 0.89
N ALA A 40 -0.62 9.00 1.51
CA ALA A 40 -0.15 10.22 0.85
C ALA A 40 1.26 10.05 0.25
N PHE A 41 2.15 9.42 1.00
CA PHE A 41 3.51 9.14 0.55
C PHE A 41 3.52 8.25 -0.69
N VAL A 42 2.78 7.13 -0.69
CA VAL A 42 2.65 6.23 -1.84
C VAL A 42 2.04 6.96 -3.05
N THR A 43 0.94 7.67 -2.84
CA THR A 43 0.28 8.50 -3.85
C THR A 43 1.26 9.50 -4.49
N VAL A 44 2.07 10.19 -3.69
CA VAL A 44 3.09 11.14 -4.20
C VAL A 44 4.14 10.41 -5.02
N LEU A 45 4.63 9.25 -4.58
CA LEU A 45 5.56 8.44 -5.38
C LEU A 45 4.97 8.06 -6.73
N MET A 46 3.70 7.64 -6.78
CA MET A 46 3.01 7.31 -8.03
C MET A 46 2.87 8.53 -8.96
N ILE A 47 2.53 9.70 -8.43
CA ILE A 47 2.46 10.96 -9.20
C ILE A 47 3.83 11.30 -9.81
N LEU A 48 4.89 11.15 -9.02
CA LEU A 48 6.27 11.38 -9.46
C LEU A 48 6.83 10.27 -10.35
N LYS A 49 6.06 9.18 -10.57
CA LYS A 49 6.49 7.97 -11.28
C LYS A 49 7.76 7.35 -10.70
N ILE A 50 7.92 7.47 -9.38
CA ILE A 50 9.01 6.86 -8.62
C ILE A 50 8.52 5.51 -8.09
N PRO A 51 9.27 4.41 -8.27
CA PRO A 51 8.88 3.11 -7.73
C PRO A 51 8.85 3.14 -6.20
N CYS A 52 8.01 2.30 -5.61
CA CYS A 52 7.98 2.13 -4.15
C CYS A 52 9.37 1.72 -3.64
N PRO A 53 9.89 2.30 -2.53
CA PRO A 53 11.16 1.89 -1.95
C PRO A 53 11.23 0.38 -1.65
N LEU A 54 10.10 -0.24 -1.33
CA LEU A 54 10.03 -1.70 -1.12
C LEU A 54 10.21 -2.50 -2.41
N THR A 55 9.71 -2.02 -3.55
CA THR A 55 9.96 -2.61 -4.87
C THR A 55 11.45 -2.58 -5.20
N VAL A 56 12.11 -1.44 -4.97
CA VAL A 56 13.55 -1.30 -5.22
C VAL A 56 14.36 -2.26 -4.34
N LEU A 57 13.98 -2.41 -3.07
CA LEU A 57 14.59 -3.40 -2.17
C LEU A 57 14.32 -4.83 -2.63
N GLU A 58 13.08 -5.16 -3.01
CA GLU A 58 12.71 -6.47 -3.54
C GLU A 58 13.59 -6.84 -4.74
N GLU A 59 13.62 -5.99 -5.77
CA GLU A 59 14.40 -6.21 -6.99
C GLU A 59 15.90 -6.38 -6.70
N HIS A 60 16.45 -5.56 -5.79
CA HIS A 60 17.87 -5.66 -5.41
C HIS A 60 18.24 -7.03 -4.83
N PHE A 61 17.31 -7.68 -4.13
CA PHE A 61 17.52 -9.01 -3.54
C PHE A 61 16.93 -10.16 -4.37
N SER A 62 16.17 -9.88 -5.44
CA SER A 62 15.30 -10.85 -6.12
C SER A 62 15.94 -11.70 -7.22
N SER A 63 17.17 -11.41 -7.67
CA SER A 63 17.64 -11.85 -9.00
C SER A 63 17.56 -13.36 -9.35
N ARG A 64 17.38 -14.31 -8.40
CA ARG A 64 17.04 -15.73 -8.67
C ARG A 64 16.16 -16.43 -7.61
N ASP A 65 15.56 -15.69 -6.67
CA ASP A 65 15.04 -16.25 -5.40
C ASP A 65 13.60 -16.81 -5.48
N TYR A 66 12.88 -16.63 -6.60
CA TYR A 66 11.48 -17.07 -6.72
C TYR A 66 11.29 -18.37 -7.53
N GLU A 67 12.32 -18.85 -8.24
CA GLU A 67 12.21 -20.10 -9.02
C GLU A 67 11.89 -21.29 -8.09
N GLY A 68 10.75 -21.94 -8.35
CA GLY A 68 10.24 -23.08 -7.56
C GLY A 68 9.28 -22.72 -6.42
N SER A 69 9.13 -21.44 -6.07
CA SER A 69 8.16 -21.02 -5.03
C SER A 69 6.81 -20.64 -5.64
N PHE A 70 5.82 -21.53 -5.49
CA PHE A 70 4.44 -21.26 -5.89
C PHE A 70 3.91 -19.99 -5.22
N LEU A 71 4.08 -19.86 -3.90
CA LEU A 71 3.56 -18.73 -3.13
C LEU A 71 4.20 -17.41 -3.56
N ALA A 72 5.53 -17.36 -3.67
CA ALA A 72 6.21 -16.12 -4.05
C ALA A 72 5.86 -15.67 -5.47
N THR A 73 5.69 -16.63 -6.39
CA THR A 73 5.21 -16.35 -7.75
C THR A 73 3.84 -15.67 -7.70
N TRP A 74 2.86 -16.23 -6.98
CA TRP A 74 1.53 -15.63 -6.91
C TRP A 74 1.51 -14.28 -6.19
N LEU A 75 2.28 -14.11 -5.10
CA LEU A 75 2.38 -12.81 -4.43
C LEU A 75 2.93 -11.74 -5.36
N ASN A 76 4.00 -12.04 -6.09
CA ASN A 76 4.60 -11.08 -7.03
C ASN A 76 3.56 -10.62 -8.08
N ARG A 77 2.83 -11.56 -8.69
CA ARG A 77 1.77 -11.24 -9.67
C ARG A 77 0.65 -10.36 -9.08
N ILE A 78 0.28 -10.60 -7.83
CA ILE A 78 -0.73 -9.80 -7.12
C ILE A 78 -0.19 -8.40 -6.80
N ILE A 79 1.02 -8.29 -6.25
CA ILE A 79 1.63 -7.01 -5.85
C ILE A 79 1.82 -6.10 -7.06
N TYR A 80 2.33 -6.64 -8.17
CA TYR A 80 2.53 -5.88 -9.40
C TYR A 80 1.26 -5.75 -10.25
N MET A 81 0.14 -6.31 -9.78
CA MET A 81 -1.17 -6.24 -10.43
C MET A 81 -1.06 -6.55 -11.92
N GLU A 82 -0.39 -7.65 -12.32
CA GLU A 82 -0.04 -7.94 -13.72
C GLU A 82 -1.21 -7.95 -14.71
N TRP A 83 -2.43 -8.13 -14.19
CA TRP A 83 -3.67 -8.15 -14.96
C TRP A 83 -4.27 -6.75 -15.22
N PHE A 84 -3.68 -5.70 -14.63
CA PHE A 84 -4.17 -4.32 -14.71
C PHE A 84 -3.13 -3.40 -15.31
N ASP A 85 -3.60 -2.39 -16.05
CA ASP A 85 -2.73 -1.33 -16.55
C ASP A 85 -2.30 -0.39 -15.41
N ALA A 86 -1.08 0.16 -15.51
CA ALA A 86 -0.54 1.09 -14.51
C ALA A 86 -1.44 2.32 -14.30
N GLY A 87 -2.09 2.81 -15.36
CA GLY A 87 -3.05 3.91 -15.28
C GLY A 87 -4.29 3.54 -14.48
N ALA A 88 -4.78 2.30 -14.58
CA ALA A 88 -5.91 1.82 -13.80
C ALA A 88 -5.57 1.75 -12.30
N VAL A 89 -4.38 1.24 -11.96
CA VAL A 89 -3.88 1.19 -10.58
C VAL A 89 -3.71 2.61 -10.02
N PHE A 90 -3.19 3.55 -10.81
CA PHE A 90 -3.08 4.95 -10.42
C PHE A 90 -4.44 5.61 -10.14
N VAL A 91 -5.44 5.39 -11.00
CA VAL A 91 -6.80 5.91 -10.79
C VAL A 91 -7.43 5.30 -9.53
N ALA A 92 -7.21 4.00 -9.28
CA ALA A 92 -7.65 3.34 -8.06
C ALA A 92 -7.01 3.95 -6.80
N ASP A 93 -5.69 4.19 -6.82
CA ASP A 93 -4.98 4.87 -5.72
C ASP A 93 -5.54 6.28 -5.49
N MET A 94 -5.69 7.10 -6.53
CA MET A 94 -6.27 8.44 -6.39
C MET A 94 -7.67 8.42 -5.80
N THR A 95 -8.52 7.50 -6.27
CA THR A 95 -9.90 7.34 -5.78
C THR A 95 -9.90 6.92 -4.32
N PHE A 96 -9.03 5.98 -3.95
CA PHE A 96 -8.89 5.52 -2.58
C PHE A 96 -8.34 6.61 -1.66
N ALA A 97 -7.31 7.34 -2.09
CA ALA A 97 -6.77 8.49 -1.37
C ALA A 97 -7.85 9.55 -1.12
N MET A 98 -8.63 9.94 -2.14
CA MET A 98 -9.76 10.86 -1.97
C MET A 98 -10.75 10.35 -0.92
N LEU A 99 -11.08 9.06 -0.93
CA LEU A 99 -11.97 8.45 0.06
C LEU A 99 -11.38 8.52 1.48
N VAL A 100 -10.08 8.20 1.64
CA VAL A 100 -9.39 8.27 2.94
C VAL A 100 -9.35 9.70 3.47
N PHE A 101 -8.99 10.69 2.65
CA PHE A 101 -8.90 12.09 3.08
C PHE A 101 -10.25 12.73 3.35
N THR A 102 -11.25 12.50 2.50
CA THR A 102 -12.63 12.97 2.75
C THR A 102 -13.19 12.35 4.03
N SER A 103 -12.67 11.20 4.46
CA SER A 103 -13.11 10.58 5.71
C SER A 103 -12.87 11.37 6.98
N PHE A 104 -11.92 12.30 6.96
CA PHE A 104 -11.66 13.20 8.09
C PHE A 104 -12.75 14.25 8.26
N ILE A 105 -13.55 14.51 7.21
CA ILE A 105 -14.65 15.48 7.23
C ILE A 105 -15.90 14.84 7.86
N TRP A 106 -16.35 13.69 7.34
CA TRP A 106 -17.59 13.06 7.80
C TRP A 106 -17.45 12.23 9.08
N ARG A 107 -16.22 11.88 9.46
CA ARG A 107 -15.90 11.09 10.65
C ARG A 107 -14.61 11.69 11.21
N PRO A 108 -14.64 12.84 11.88
CA PRO A 108 -13.41 13.43 12.40
C PRO A 108 -12.76 12.53 13.47
N PRO A 109 -11.43 12.43 13.52
CA PRO A 109 -10.73 11.76 14.61
C PRO A 109 -10.99 12.48 15.94
N PRO A 110 -11.02 11.78 17.08
CA PRO A 110 -11.17 12.41 18.38
C PRO A 110 -10.00 13.38 18.66
N PRO A 111 -10.23 14.45 19.45
CA PRO A 111 -9.16 15.33 19.91
C PRO A 111 -8.08 14.51 20.63
N GLY A 112 -6.81 14.88 20.40
CA GLY A 112 -5.69 14.26 21.10
C GLY A 112 -5.78 14.57 22.58
N ARG A 113 -5.45 13.59 23.43
CA ARG A 113 -5.20 13.83 24.85
C ARG A 113 -3.79 14.39 25.04
#